data_AF-A0A7X3QC89-F1
#
_entry.id   AF-A0A7X3QC89-F1
#
_cell.length_a   1.000
_cell.length_b   1.000
_cell.length_c   1.000
_cell.angle_alpha   90.00
_cell.angle_beta   90.00
_cell.angle_gamma   90.00
#
_symmetry.space_group_name_H-M   'P 1'
#
loop_
_entity.id
_entity.type
_entity.pdbx_description
1 polymer ?
#
loop_
_entity_poly.entity_id
_entity_poly.type
_entity_poly.pdbx_seq_one_letter_code
_entity_poly.pdbx_strand_id
1 'polypeptide(L)'
;MRCVGAAVAACGAPAPPDQSAGDAPAPAADASAWTPPRTAWGHPDLQGIWSPGYTLTPLERPPRFEGREYLTDAEVAELEGAQEASPGRDFRPEGGTVADLEGAYNDAFTGRGDRVIWTRRTYLVVDP
;
A
#
# COMPACT_ATOMS: atom_id res chain seq x y z
N MET A 1 -58.48 -51.66 0.00
CA MET A 1 -57.98 -50.37 0.50
C MET A 1 -56.48 -50.51 0.71
N ARG A 2 -55.70 -49.52 0.27
CA ARG A 2 -54.25 -49.53 0.05
C ARG A 2 -53.40 -49.85 1.28
N CYS A 3 -52.31 -50.58 1.04
CA CYS A 3 -51.09 -50.65 1.87
C CYS A 3 -50.44 -49.26 1.98
N VAL A 4 -49.60 -49.01 3.00
CA VAL A 4 -48.19 -48.54 2.86
C VAL A 4 -47.52 -48.63 4.25
N GLY A 5 -46.47 -49.44 4.36
CA GLY A 5 -45.44 -49.33 5.38
C GLY A 5 -44.28 -48.48 4.86
N ALA A 6 -43.74 -47.59 5.70
CA ALA A 6 -42.63 -46.72 5.36
C ALA A 6 -41.28 -47.43 5.57
N ALA A 7 -40.48 -47.54 4.51
CA ALA A 7 -39.06 -47.85 4.58
C ALA A 7 -38.26 -46.54 4.44
N VAL A 8 -37.40 -46.25 5.40
CA VAL A 8 -36.45 -45.14 5.34
C VAL A 8 -35.22 -45.62 4.57
N ALA A 9 -35.05 -45.13 3.35
CA ALA A 9 -33.82 -45.31 2.58
C ALA A 9 -32.87 -44.13 2.88
N ALA A 10 -31.70 -44.45 3.42
CA ALA A 10 -30.60 -43.50 3.58
C ALA A 10 -29.92 -43.27 2.22
N CYS A 11 -29.92 -42.03 1.73
CA CYS A 11 -29.04 -41.61 0.64
C CYS A 11 -27.78 -40.96 1.23
N GLY A 12 -26.62 -41.56 0.95
CA GLY A 12 -25.33 -40.93 1.21
C GLY A 12 -25.11 -39.75 0.26
N ALA A 13 -24.66 -38.62 0.81
CA ALA A 13 -24.25 -37.45 0.03
C ALA A 13 -22.84 -37.67 -0.56
N PRO A 14 -22.57 -37.28 -1.81
CA PRO A 14 -21.21 -37.27 -2.35
C PRO A 14 -20.38 -36.13 -1.72
N ALA A 15 -19.11 -36.41 -1.41
CA ALA A 15 -18.14 -35.43 -0.93
C ALA A 15 -17.87 -34.33 -1.98
N PRO A 16 -17.54 -33.09 -1.56
CA PRO A 16 -17.17 -32.02 -2.50
C PRO A 16 -15.81 -32.33 -3.16
N PRO A 17 -15.59 -31.87 -4.41
CA PRO A 17 -14.30 -32.03 -5.07
C PRO A 17 -13.21 -31.25 -4.33
N ASP A 18 -12.08 -31.92 -4.12
CA ASP A 18 -10.83 -31.37 -3.62
C ASP A 18 -10.30 -30.33 -4.62
N GLN A 19 -10.42 -29.04 -4.29
CA GLN A 19 -9.90 -27.94 -5.10
C GLN A 19 -8.45 -27.64 -4.71
N SER A 20 -7.58 -28.62 -4.91
CA SER A 20 -6.13 -28.42 -4.86
C SER A 20 -5.62 -28.11 -6.27
N ALA A 21 -5.95 -26.92 -6.78
CA ALA A 21 -5.30 -26.35 -7.97
C ALA A 21 -4.10 -25.54 -7.50
N GLY A 22 -2.90 -26.01 -7.83
CA GLY A 22 -1.65 -25.33 -7.52
C GLY A 22 -1.60 -23.93 -8.13
N ASP A 23 -1.08 -22.99 -7.34
CA ASP A 23 -0.82 -21.62 -7.73
C ASP A 23 0.30 -21.62 -8.79
N ALA A 24 -0.08 -21.64 -10.07
CA ALA A 24 0.85 -21.43 -11.16
C ALA A 24 1.22 -19.93 -11.18
N PRO A 25 2.50 -19.57 -11.27
CA PRO A 25 2.89 -18.18 -11.34
C PRO A 25 2.25 -17.54 -12.58
N ALA A 26 1.50 -16.46 -12.35
CA ALA A 26 0.91 -15.68 -13.42
C ALA A 26 2.02 -15.21 -14.38
N PRO A 27 1.80 -15.24 -15.71
CA PRO A 27 2.78 -14.72 -16.66
C PRO A 27 3.04 -13.25 -16.36
N ALA A 28 4.31 -12.89 -16.22
CA ALA A 28 4.73 -11.49 -16.14
C ALA A 28 4.21 -10.77 -17.39
N ALA A 29 3.37 -9.76 -17.19
CA ALA A 29 2.91 -8.92 -18.29
C ALA A 29 4.15 -8.28 -18.93
N ASP A 30 4.29 -8.42 -20.25
CA ASP A 30 5.30 -7.71 -21.03
C ASP A 30 5.15 -6.21 -20.77
N ALA A 31 6.06 -5.66 -19.98
CA ALA A 31 6.15 -4.23 -19.76
C ALA A 31 6.57 -3.59 -21.08
N SER A 32 5.61 -3.09 -21.87
CA SER A 32 5.94 -2.26 -23.03
C SER A 32 6.84 -1.12 -22.55
N ALA A 33 8.05 -1.02 -23.10
CA ALA A 33 9.00 0.02 -22.72
C ALA A 33 8.37 1.41 -22.92
N TRP A 34 8.12 2.11 -21.81
CA TRP A 34 7.55 3.45 -21.82
C TRP A 34 8.57 4.45 -22.38
N THR A 35 8.15 5.26 -23.37
CA THR A 35 8.99 6.34 -23.91
C THR A 35 8.52 7.68 -23.34
N PRO A 36 9.33 8.37 -22.52
CA PRO A 36 8.91 9.64 -21.93
C PRO A 36 8.75 10.73 -23.00
N PRO A 37 7.78 11.65 -22.84
CA PRO A 37 7.70 12.85 -23.66
C PRO A 37 9.01 13.65 -23.56
N ARG A 38 9.33 14.44 -24.60
CA ARG A 38 10.55 15.25 -24.65
C ARG A 38 10.23 16.72 -24.79
N THR A 39 11.04 17.54 -24.13
CA THR A 39 11.07 19.00 -24.29
C THR A 39 11.54 19.39 -25.70
N ALA A 40 11.30 20.64 -26.11
CA ALA A 40 11.76 21.17 -27.41
C ALA A 40 13.30 21.10 -27.60
N TRP A 41 14.06 20.97 -26.51
CA TRP A 41 15.52 20.84 -26.51
C TRP A 41 16.01 19.39 -26.31
N GLY A 42 15.12 18.40 -26.40
CA GLY A 42 15.46 16.97 -26.50
C GLY A 42 15.58 16.21 -25.17
N HIS A 43 15.45 16.86 -24.02
CA HIS A 43 15.45 16.20 -22.71
C HIS A 43 14.09 15.58 -22.36
N PRO A 44 14.03 14.50 -21.55
CA PRO A 44 12.77 14.00 -20.98
C PRO A 44 12.00 15.12 -20.28
N ASP A 45 10.70 15.18 -20.56
CA ASP A 45 9.79 16.12 -19.93
C ASP A 45 9.25 15.51 -18.62
N LEU A 46 9.63 16.11 -17.50
CA LEU A 46 9.25 15.70 -16.14
C LEU A 46 8.17 16.62 -15.54
N GLN A 47 7.43 17.35 -16.38
CA GLN A 47 6.28 18.13 -15.92
C GLN A 47 5.17 17.23 -15.38
N GLY A 48 4.48 17.72 -14.35
CA GLY A 48 3.40 16.99 -13.70
C GLY A 48 3.05 17.55 -12.33
N ILE A 49 2.11 16.88 -11.66
CA ILE A 49 1.78 17.14 -10.26
C ILE A 49 2.63 16.23 -9.40
N TRP A 50 3.52 16.83 -8.61
CA TRP A 50 4.42 16.12 -7.71
C TRP A 50 3.88 16.20 -6.29
N SER A 51 3.80 15.05 -5.60
CA SER A 51 3.52 15.03 -4.18
C SER A 51 4.80 15.39 -3.41
N PRO A 52 4.80 16.36 -2.48
CA PRO A 52 5.97 16.76 -1.70
C PRO A 52 6.30 15.77 -0.55
N GLY A 53 5.98 14.49 -0.71
CA GLY A 53 6.30 13.45 0.30
C GLY A 53 5.17 13.12 1.27
N TYR A 54 3.90 13.42 0.96
CA TYR A 54 2.75 13.13 1.84
C TYR A 54 2.39 11.62 1.99
N THR A 55 3.31 10.70 1.72
CA THR A 55 3.12 9.27 1.99
C THR A 55 4.31 8.70 2.74
N LEU A 56 4.04 7.70 3.57
CA LEU A 56 5.06 6.92 4.28
C LEU A 56 5.85 5.99 3.35
N THR A 57 5.34 5.70 2.16
CA THR A 57 6.03 4.82 1.20
C THR A 57 7.21 5.56 0.55
N PRO A 58 8.45 5.07 0.73
CA PRO A 58 9.63 5.73 0.17
C PRO A 58 9.70 5.58 -1.35
N LEU A 59 10.39 6.52 -2.00
CA LEU A 59 10.60 6.48 -3.45
C LEU A 59 11.42 5.25 -3.85
N GLU A 60 12.55 5.05 -3.18
CA GLU A 60 13.50 3.96 -3.39
C GLU A 60 13.31 2.84 -2.37
N ARG A 61 13.78 1.63 -2.71
CA ARG A 61 13.66 0.44 -1.87
C ARG A 61 14.56 0.54 -0.63
N PRO A 62 14.00 0.55 0.59
CA PRO A 62 14.80 0.45 1.81
C PRO A 62 15.46 -0.92 1.93
N PRO A 63 16.71 -1.02 2.42
CA PRO A 63 17.40 -2.30 2.60
C PRO A 63 16.61 -3.31 3.46
N ARG A 64 15.88 -2.82 4.48
CA ARG A 64 15.03 -3.66 5.35
C ARG A 64 13.89 -4.40 4.63
N PHE A 65 13.54 -3.96 3.42
CA PHE A 65 12.49 -4.54 2.58
C PHE A 65 13.05 -5.14 1.29
N GLU A 66 14.34 -5.47 1.26
CA GLU A 66 14.94 -6.18 0.13
C GLU A 66 14.21 -7.50 -0.14
N GLY A 67 13.90 -7.79 -1.41
CA GLY A 67 13.12 -8.96 -1.81
C GLY A 67 11.64 -8.94 -1.40
N ARG A 68 11.18 -7.95 -0.63
CA ARG A 68 9.78 -7.83 -0.17
C ARG A 68 9.08 -6.68 -0.90
N GLU A 69 8.05 -6.99 -1.66
CA GLU A 69 7.32 -5.98 -2.45
C GLU A 69 6.17 -5.32 -1.68
N TYR A 70 5.56 -6.03 -0.73
CA TYR A 70 4.37 -5.58 0.00
C TYR A 70 4.54 -5.67 1.51
N LEU A 71 3.90 -4.73 2.20
CA LEU A 71 3.70 -4.72 3.64
C LEU A 71 2.45 -5.52 4.02
N THR A 72 2.50 -6.16 5.18
CA THR A 72 1.31 -6.75 5.82
C THR A 72 0.45 -5.67 6.47
N ASP A 73 -0.83 -5.97 6.73
CA ASP A 73 -1.75 -5.04 7.39
C ASP A 73 -1.25 -4.61 8.78
N ALA A 74 -0.61 -5.52 9.50
CA ALA A 74 -0.03 -5.24 10.81
C ALA A 74 1.15 -4.25 10.71
N GLU A 75 2.05 -4.44 9.73
CA GLU A 75 3.17 -3.53 9.50
C GLU A 75 2.70 -2.15 9.04
N VAL A 76 1.64 -2.07 8.22
CA VAL A 76 1.05 -0.78 7.84
C VAL A 76 0.51 -0.05 9.06
N ALA A 77 -0.28 -0.73 9.90
CA ALA A 77 -0.81 -0.13 11.13
C ALA A 77 0.30 0.32 12.09
N GLU A 78 1.39 -0.44 12.19
CA GLU A 78 2.56 -0.08 12.98
C GLU A 78 3.23 1.20 12.45
N LEU A 79 3.47 1.29 11.14
CA LEU A 79 4.12 2.44 10.53
C LEU A 79 3.27 3.72 10.64
N GLU A 80 1.97 3.60 10.35
CA GLU A 80 1.02 4.72 10.45
C GLU A 80 0.88 5.18 11.92
N GLY A 81 0.72 4.24 12.86
CA GLY A 81 0.63 4.57 14.28
C GLY A 81 1.93 5.18 14.85
N ALA A 82 3.10 4.71 14.41
CA ALA A 82 4.37 5.30 14.79
C ALA A 82 4.53 6.74 14.27
N GLN A 83 4.01 7.02 13.06
CA GLN A 83 4.03 8.35 12.49
C GLN A 83 3.07 9.29 13.23
N GLU A 84 1.84 8.85 13.52
CA GLU A 84 0.87 9.63 14.29
C GLU A 84 1.38 10.00 15.69
N ALA A 85 2.11 9.08 16.32
CA ALA A 85 2.72 9.33 17.63
C ALA A 85 3.94 10.27 17.56
N SER A 86 4.49 10.54 16.37
CA SER A 86 5.65 11.41 16.19
C SER A 86 5.20 12.87 16.11
N PRO A 87 5.64 13.77 17.00
CA PRO A 87 5.08 15.12 17.10
C PRO A 87 5.48 16.09 15.99
N GLY A 88 6.56 15.86 15.25
CA GLY A 88 7.02 16.86 14.27
C GLY A 88 8.35 17.49 14.58
N ARG A 89 8.99 18.01 13.53
CA ARG A 89 9.89 19.16 13.67
C ARG A 89 9.08 20.40 14.05
N ASP A 90 7.91 20.54 13.44
CA ASP A 90 6.99 21.69 13.57
C ASP A 90 5.93 21.43 14.65
N PHE A 91 6.30 20.70 15.71
CA PHE A 91 5.41 20.41 16.83
C PHE A 91 5.00 21.72 17.52
N ARG A 92 3.69 21.88 17.71
CA ARG A 92 3.11 23.04 18.40
C ARG A 92 2.66 22.62 19.80
N PRO A 93 3.37 23.05 20.86
CA PRO A 93 3.02 22.73 22.23
C PRO A 93 1.83 23.59 22.69
N GLU A 94 1.80 24.01 23.96
CA GLU A 94 0.75 24.85 24.50
C GLU A 94 0.63 26.18 23.73
N GLY A 95 -0.61 26.50 23.34
CA GLY A 95 -0.92 27.67 22.52
C GLY A 95 -0.57 28.99 23.22
N GLY A 96 -0.09 29.96 22.43
CA GLY A 96 0.25 31.29 22.94
C GLY A 96 1.65 31.39 23.56
N THR A 97 2.45 30.33 23.48
CA THR A 97 3.87 30.36 23.83
C THR A 97 4.73 30.78 22.63
N VAL A 98 5.98 31.21 22.88
CA VAL A 98 6.94 31.45 21.80
C VAL A 98 7.21 30.16 21.01
N ALA A 99 7.27 29.02 21.70
CA ALA A 99 7.47 27.71 21.06
C ALA A 99 6.31 27.32 20.11
N ASP A 100 5.06 27.67 20.47
CA ASP A 100 3.90 27.51 19.57
C ASP A 100 4.05 28.33 18.28
N LEU A 101 4.54 29.57 18.39
CA LEU A 101 4.79 30.43 17.23
C LEU A 101 5.94 29.92 16.36
N GLU A 102 7.02 29.43 16.99
CA GLU A 102 8.19 28.87 16.28
C GLU A 102 7.85 27.58 15.51
N GLY A 103 7.01 26.72 16.08
CA GLY A 103 6.54 25.49 15.42
C GLY A 103 5.49 25.72 14.33
N ALA A 104 4.83 26.87 14.28
CA ALA A 104 3.72 27.12 13.35
C ALA A 104 4.15 27.29 11.88
N TYR A 105 5.43 27.57 11.63
CA TYR A 105 5.92 27.89 10.30
C TYR A 105 6.39 26.62 9.57
N ASN A 106 5.56 26.15 8.63
CA ASN A 106 5.84 25.15 7.59
C ASN A 106 5.33 23.71 7.77
N ASP A 107 4.54 23.39 8.80
CA ASP A 107 4.07 22.01 8.99
C ASP A 107 3.45 21.41 7.70
N ALA A 108 2.59 22.17 7.01
CA ALA A 108 1.97 21.80 5.74
C ALA A 108 2.96 21.53 4.57
N PHE A 109 4.16 22.08 4.61
CA PHE A 109 5.18 21.96 3.56
C PHE A 109 6.26 20.92 3.88
N THR A 110 6.32 20.40 5.12
CA THR A 110 7.31 19.40 5.50
C THR A 110 7.04 18.01 4.95
N GLY A 111 5.87 17.78 4.35
CA GLY A 111 5.57 16.51 3.73
C GLY A 111 5.49 15.37 4.74
N ARG A 112 4.95 15.61 5.94
CA ARG A 112 4.64 14.53 6.89
C ARG A 112 3.45 13.72 6.39
N GLY A 113 3.72 12.79 5.48
CA GLY A 113 2.76 11.74 5.17
C GLY A 113 2.40 10.95 6.42
N ASP A 114 1.14 10.58 6.54
CA ASP A 114 0.57 9.78 7.62
C ASP A 114 0.13 8.40 7.15
N ARG A 115 0.10 8.16 5.84
CA ARG A 115 -0.39 6.90 5.25
C ARG A 115 0.59 6.23 4.31
N VAL A 116 0.57 4.90 4.35
CA VAL A 116 1.13 4.06 3.30
C VAL A 116 0.21 4.15 2.08
N ILE A 117 0.78 4.09 0.87
CA ILE A 117 -0.05 4.04 -0.33
C ILE A 117 -1.00 2.84 -0.31
N TRP A 118 -2.15 2.97 -0.96
CA TRP A 118 -3.21 1.95 -0.95
C TRP A 118 -2.77 0.56 -1.42
N THR A 119 -1.75 0.47 -2.28
CA THR A 119 -1.17 -0.79 -2.75
C THR A 119 -0.32 -1.50 -1.71
N ARG A 120 0.01 -0.83 -0.60
CA ARG A 120 0.88 -1.32 0.49
C ARG A 120 2.28 -1.73 0.02
N ARG A 121 2.75 -1.17 -1.10
CA ARG A 121 4.11 -1.43 -1.58
C ARG A 121 5.14 -0.84 -0.62
N THR A 122 6.28 -1.53 -0.53
CA THR A 122 7.42 -1.09 0.28
C THR A 122 8.21 0.06 -0.35
N TYR A 123 7.99 0.36 -1.64
CA TYR A 123 8.64 1.44 -2.40
C TYR A 123 7.84 1.82 -3.66
N LEU A 124 8.07 3.02 -4.20
CA LEU A 124 7.35 3.55 -5.37
C LEU A 124 7.96 3.13 -6.73
N VAL A 125 9.28 3.07 -6.86
CA VAL A 125 9.96 2.78 -8.14
C VAL A 125 10.15 1.28 -8.35
N VAL A 126 9.33 0.65 -9.19
CA VAL A 126 9.31 -0.82 -9.40
C VAL A 126 10.45 -1.33 -10.27
N ASP A 127 10.63 -0.71 -11.43
CA ASP A 127 11.56 -1.10 -12.49
C ASP A 127 12.14 0.18 -13.12
N PRO A 128 13.43 0.49 -12.91
CA PRO A 128 14.04 1.76 -13.30
C PRO A 128 14.42 1.86 -14.79
#